data_AF-A0A932R0K6-F1
#
_entry.id   AF-A0A932R0K6-F1
#
_cell.length_a   1.000
_cell.length_b   1.000
_cell.length_c   1.000
_cell.angle_alpha   90.00
_cell.angle_beta   90.00
_cell.angle_gamma   90.00
#
_symmetry.space_group_name_H-M   'P 1'
#
loop_
_entity.id
_entity.type
_entity.pdbx_description
1 polymer ?
#
loop_
_entity_poly.entity_id
_entity_poly.type
_entity_poly.pdbx_seq_one_letter_code
_entity_poly.pdbx_strand_id
1 'polypeptide(L)'
;MQGKFSTGTLSREAHEVQDSRYREGHKYDIVIIGTGMAALTFAALEAHSGKKVCMLEAHDVPGGYAHSFKYPTKYGEFSFCAQVHYIWGCGPGGLIQDRARTFASLHEF
;
A
#
# COMPACT_ATOMS: atom_id res chain seq x y z
N MET A 1 13.83 -26.77 1.24
CA MET A 1 12.49 -26.46 0.72
C MET A 1 12.34 -24.94 0.74
N GLN A 2 12.59 -24.26 -0.39
CA GLN A 2 12.45 -22.81 -0.48
C GLN A 2 10.94 -22.49 -0.55
N GLY A 3 10.41 -21.95 0.54
CA GLY A 3 9.02 -21.54 0.62
C GLY A 3 8.75 -20.45 -0.41
N LYS A 4 7.79 -20.69 -1.30
CA LYS A 4 7.30 -19.69 -2.25
C LYS A 4 6.43 -18.69 -1.48
N PHE A 5 7.05 -17.63 -0.95
CA PHE A 5 6.35 -16.41 -0.54
C PHE A 5 6.58 -15.33 -1.61
N SER A 6 5.91 -14.16 -1.47
CA SER A 6 5.82 -13.06 -2.46
C SER A 6 7.03 -12.92 -3.37
N THR A 7 6.80 -12.61 -4.65
CA THR A 7 7.72 -12.68 -5.81
C THR A 7 9.08 -11.99 -5.70
N GLY A 8 9.43 -11.35 -4.58
CA GLY A 8 10.73 -10.72 -4.36
C GLY A 8 11.20 -10.90 -2.93
N THR A 9 12.09 -11.87 -2.68
CA THR A 9 13.02 -11.73 -1.56
C THR A 9 13.82 -10.46 -1.80
N LEU A 10 13.74 -9.48 -0.90
CA LEU A 10 14.58 -8.28 -0.99
C LEU A 10 16.03 -8.71 -1.22
N SER A 11 16.75 -7.97 -2.07
CA SER A 11 18.19 -8.20 -2.19
C SER A 11 18.84 -7.98 -0.83
N ARG A 12 20.01 -8.59 -0.61
CA ARG A 12 20.76 -8.38 0.62
C ARG A 12 21.03 -6.89 0.90
N GLU A 13 21.35 -6.14 -0.16
CA GLU A 13 21.54 -4.69 -0.09
C GLU A 13 20.26 -3.97 0.35
N ALA A 14 19.10 -4.37 -0.17
CA ALA A 14 17.82 -3.79 0.21
C ALA A 14 17.46 -4.09 1.68
N HIS A 15 17.78 -5.29 2.16
CA HIS A 15 17.68 -5.62 3.59
C HIS A 15 18.62 -4.76 4.45
N GLU A 16 19.86 -4.54 4.03
CA GLU A 16 20.81 -3.70 4.76
C GLU A 16 20.34 -2.23 4.84
N VAL A 17 19.76 -1.69 3.76
CA VAL A 17 19.13 -0.36 3.76
C VAL A 17 17.93 -0.31 4.70
N GLN A 18 17.06 -1.31 4.65
CA GLN A 18 15.90 -1.41 5.55
C GLN A 18 16.33 -1.47 7.02
N ASP A 19 17.30 -2.32 7.35
CA ASP A 19 17.84 -2.46 8.70
C ASP A 19 18.53 -1.18 9.18
N SER A 20 19.26 -0.48 8.30
CA SER A 20 19.86 0.81 8.61
C SER A 20 18.80 1.82 9.05
N ARG A 21 17.68 1.92 8.31
CA ARG A 21 16.56 2.81 8.65
C ARG A 21 15.91 2.43 9.98
N TYR A 22 15.79 1.13 10.29
CA TYR A 22 15.27 0.69 11.60
C TYR A 22 16.17 1.08 12.76
N ARG A 23 17.50 1.15 12.54
CA ARG A 23 18.46 1.58 13.56
C ARG A 23 18.44 3.08 13.84
N GLU A 24 17.85 3.90 12.96
CA GLU A 24 17.72 5.36 13.16
C GLU A 24 16.77 5.71 14.32
N GLY A 25 16.07 4.73 14.90
CA GLY A 25 15.35 4.92 16.16
C GLY A 25 14.16 5.87 16.06
N HIS A 26 13.56 5.97 14.87
CA HIS A 26 12.40 6.82 14.62
C HIS A 26 11.28 6.57 15.64
N LYS A 27 10.64 7.66 16.08
CA LYS A 27 9.46 7.61 16.94
C LYS A 27 8.22 7.86 16.08
N TYR A 28 7.27 6.94 16.21
CA TYR A 28 5.98 6.99 15.54
C TYR A 28 4.88 6.95 16.60
N ASP A 29 3.80 7.67 16.35
CA ASP A 29 2.61 7.61 17.19
C ASP A 29 1.80 6.33 16.91
N ILE A 30 1.86 5.85 15.66
CA ILE A 30 1.12 4.68 15.19
C ILE A 30 2.03 3.80 14.32
N VAL A 31 1.97 2.49 14.56
CA VAL A 31 2.57 1.46 13.71
C VAL A 31 1.47 0.57 13.14
N ILE A 32 1.46 0.38 11.83
CA ILE A 32 0.47 -0.42 11.11
C ILE A 32 1.21 -1.56 10.39
N ILE A 33 0.72 -2.79 10.57
CA ILE A 33 1.22 -3.97 9.87
C ILE A 33 0.29 -4.28 8.69
N GLY A 34 0.86 -4.25 7.49
CA GLY A 34 0.17 -4.33 6.21
C GLY A 34 -0.16 -2.95 5.62
N THR A 35 -0.09 -2.87 4.29
CA THR A 35 -0.45 -1.70 3.47
C THR A 35 -1.60 -2.02 2.52
N GLY A 36 -2.58 -2.79 3.00
CA GLY A 36 -3.85 -2.99 2.31
C GLY A 36 -4.71 -1.72 2.29
N MET A 37 -5.78 -1.73 1.48
CA MET A 37 -6.67 -0.58 1.30
C MET A 37 -7.18 0.02 2.63
N ALA A 38 -7.63 -0.82 3.59
CA ALA A 38 -8.09 -0.33 4.89
C ALA A 38 -6.97 0.35 5.71
N ALA A 39 -5.77 -0.24 5.70
CA ALA A 39 -4.61 0.30 6.40
C ALA A 39 -4.17 1.64 5.79
N LEU A 40 -4.14 1.74 4.46
CA LEU A 40 -3.83 2.97 3.74
C LEU A 40 -4.85 4.07 4.02
N THR A 41 -6.15 3.74 4.03
CA THR A 41 -7.22 4.68 4.40
C THR A 41 -7.03 5.21 5.82
N PHE A 42 -6.81 4.33 6.79
CA PHE A 42 -6.61 4.72 8.19
C PHE A 42 -5.33 5.56 8.36
N ALA A 43 -4.21 5.10 7.78
CA ALA A 43 -2.93 5.80 7.86
C ALA A 43 -3.01 7.23 7.31
N ALA A 44 -3.69 7.43 6.19
CA ALA A 44 -3.86 8.75 5.58
C ALA A 44 -4.66 9.71 6.49
N LEU A 45 -5.74 9.22 7.11
CA LEU A 45 -6.54 10.03 8.04
C LEU A 45 -5.73 10.41 9.29
N GLU A 46 -5.00 9.46 9.86
CA GLU A 46 -4.19 9.71 11.05
C GLU A 46 -3.00 10.63 10.73
N ALA A 47 -2.35 10.45 9.58
CA ALA A 47 -1.30 11.35 9.11
C ALA A 47 -1.84 12.77 8.90
N HIS A 48 -3.03 12.91 8.31
CA HIS A 48 -3.70 14.20 8.16
C HIS A 48 -4.06 14.83 9.51
N SER A 49 -4.34 14.02 10.55
CA SER A 49 -4.54 14.51 11.93
C SER A 49 -3.25 14.96 12.63
N GLY A 50 -2.09 14.90 11.94
CA GLY A 50 -0.79 15.33 12.45
C GLY A 50 0.03 14.24 13.15
N LYS A 51 -0.40 12.97 13.09
CA LYS A 51 0.33 11.85 13.71
C LYS A 51 1.42 11.31 12.79
N LYS A 52 2.54 10.89 13.36
CA LYS A 52 3.61 10.18 12.65
C LYS A 52 3.25 8.70 12.56
N VAL A 53 2.90 8.25 11.35
CA VAL A 53 2.48 6.87 11.07
C VAL A 53 3.61 6.10 10.40
N CYS A 54 3.91 4.90 10.92
CA CYS A 54 4.77 3.91 10.27
C CYS A 54 3.91 2.77 9.72
N MET A 55 4.11 2.40 8.46
CA MET A 55 3.47 1.25 7.85
C MET A 55 4.54 0.23 7.43
N LEU A 56 4.28 -1.04 7.70
CA LEU A 56 5.16 -2.15 7.36
C LEU A 56 4.44 -3.10 6.40
N GLU A 57 5.03 -3.39 5.25
CA GLU A 57 4.46 -4.28 4.25
C GLU A 57 5.37 -5.49 4.03
N ALA A 58 4.78 -6.68 3.96
CA ALA A 58 5.50 -7.92 3.67
C ALA A 58 5.66 -8.14 2.16
N HIS A 59 4.75 -7.57 1.36
CA HIS A 59 4.84 -7.53 -0.09
C HIS A 59 5.78 -6.43 -0.59
N ASP A 60 6.18 -6.56 -1.85
CA ASP A 60 7.01 -5.64 -2.60
C ASP A 60 6.24 -4.39 -3.08
N VAL A 61 4.90 -4.44 -3.03
CA VAL A 61 4.02 -3.34 -3.43
C VAL A 61 2.88 -3.14 -2.42
N PRO A 62 2.48 -1.88 -2.15
CA PRO A 62 1.31 -1.61 -1.34
C PRO A 62 0.01 -1.85 -2.11
N GLY A 63 -1.09 -2.00 -1.37
CA GLY A 63 -2.45 -2.08 -1.91
C GLY A 63 -3.18 -3.36 -1.52
N GLY A 64 -2.49 -4.41 -1.05
CA GLY A 64 -3.12 -5.68 -0.69
C GLY A 64 -3.98 -6.20 -1.85
N TYR A 65 -5.24 -6.57 -1.64
CA TYR A 65 -6.10 -7.04 -2.75
C TYR A 65 -6.50 -5.98 -3.80
N ALA A 66 -6.13 -4.71 -3.59
CA ALA A 66 -6.38 -3.61 -4.51
C ALA A 66 -5.16 -3.23 -5.37
N HIS A 67 -4.12 -4.07 -5.48
CA HIS A 67 -3.01 -3.86 -6.41
C HIS A 67 -3.17 -4.66 -7.70
N SER A 68 -2.40 -4.26 -8.72
CA SER A 68 -2.19 -5.01 -9.95
C SER A 68 -0.72 -5.41 -10.06
N PHE A 69 -0.45 -6.59 -10.58
CA PHE A 69 0.91 -7.10 -10.82
C PHE A 69 1.11 -7.41 -12.30
N LYS A 70 2.34 -7.21 -12.75
CA LYS A 70 2.76 -7.46 -14.12
C LYS A 70 3.39 -8.85 -14.22
N TYR A 71 3.06 -9.56 -15.28
CA TYR A 71 3.60 -10.88 -15.58
C TYR A 71 4.21 -10.89 -16.98
N PRO A 72 5.55 -10.82 -17.09
CA PRO A 72 6.25 -10.93 -18.34
C PRO A 72 6.10 -12.33 -18.94
N THR A 73 5.82 -12.41 -20.24
CA THR A 73 5.74 -13.68 -20.98
C THR A 73 6.46 -13.56 -22.32
N LYS A 74 6.64 -14.69 -23.02
CA LYS A 74 7.15 -14.70 -24.41
C LYS A 74 6.27 -13.96 -25.42
N TYR A 75 5.04 -13.59 -25.06
CA TYR A 75 4.08 -12.89 -25.92
C TYR A 75 3.91 -11.40 -25.54
N GLY A 76 4.68 -10.92 -24.55
CA GLY A 76 4.55 -9.58 -23.99
C GLY A 76 4.27 -9.59 -22.49
N GLU A 77 4.09 -8.40 -21.93
CA GLU A 77 3.74 -8.19 -20.52
C GLU A 77 2.22 -8.14 -20.35
N PHE A 78 1.70 -8.99 -19.46
CA PHE A 78 0.30 -8.97 -19.07
C PHE A 78 0.15 -8.32 -17.70
N SER A 79 -0.95 -7.59 -17.48
CA SER A 79 -1.28 -7.01 -16.19
C SER A 79 -2.49 -7.71 -15.60
N PHE A 80 -2.38 -8.12 -14.34
CA PHE A 80 -3.44 -8.82 -13.60
C PHE A 80 -3.77 -8.05 -12.34
N CYS A 81 -5.07 -7.92 -12.03
CA CYS A 81 -5.52 -7.40 -10.74
C CYS A 81 -5.53 -8.52 -9.69
N ALA A 82 -5.17 -8.20 -8.44
CA ALA A 82 -5.17 -9.18 -7.37
C ALA A 82 -6.58 -9.63 -6.95
N GLN A 83 -7.56 -8.72 -6.82
CA GLN A 83 -8.93 -9.12 -6.44
C GLN A 83 -10.04 -8.09 -6.70
N VAL A 84 -9.78 -6.78 -6.66
CA VAL A 84 -10.87 -5.80 -6.81
C VAL A 84 -11.31 -5.71 -8.27
N HIS A 85 -12.54 -6.17 -8.57
CA HIS A 85 -13.10 -6.20 -9.94
C HIS A 85 -14.18 -5.15 -10.20
N TYR A 86 -14.97 -4.80 -9.18
CA TYR A 86 -16.07 -3.84 -9.31
C TYR A 86 -16.15 -2.92 -8.09
N ILE A 87 -16.38 -1.64 -8.36
CA ILE A 87 -16.64 -0.62 -7.36
C ILE A 87 -17.93 0.11 -7.78
N TRP A 88 -18.87 0.22 -6.85
CA TRP A 88 -20.17 0.84 -7.07
C TRP A 88 -20.25 2.21 -6.38
N GLY A 89 -21.20 3.04 -6.79
CA GLY A 89 -21.40 4.36 -6.15
C GLY A 89 -20.36 5.41 -6.51
N CYS A 90 -19.78 5.32 -7.72
CA CYS A 90 -18.80 6.28 -8.25
C CYS A 90 -19.45 7.51 -8.93
N GLY A 91 -20.76 7.50 -9.13
CA GLY A 91 -21.50 8.63 -9.73
C GLY A 91 -21.76 9.79 -8.74
N PRO A 92 -22.26 10.94 -9.23
CA PRO A 92 -22.69 12.09 -8.42
C PRO A 92 -23.51 11.69 -7.19
N GLY A 93 -23.05 12.08 -5.99
CA GLY A 93 -23.72 11.79 -4.71
C GLY A 93 -23.61 10.33 -4.25
N GLY A 94 -22.79 9.53 -4.92
CA GLY A 94 -22.48 8.17 -4.53
C GLY A 94 -21.41 8.12 -3.46
N LEU A 95 -21.51 7.14 -2.55
CA LEU A 95 -20.62 7.00 -1.40
C LEU A 95 -19.12 7.00 -1.78
N ILE A 96 -18.75 6.25 -2.81
CA ILE A 96 -17.34 6.16 -3.23
C ILE A 96 -16.87 7.48 -3.83
N GLN A 97 -17.71 8.16 -4.60
CA GLN A 97 -17.38 9.47 -5.13
C GLN A 97 -17.14 10.49 -4.00
N ASP A 98 -18.03 10.53 -3.01
CA ASP A 98 -17.93 11.45 -1.89
C ASP A 98 -16.68 11.17 -1.05
N ARG A 99 -16.40 9.89 -0.74
CA ARG A 99 -15.20 9.50 0.00
C ARG A 99 -13.92 9.77 -0.78
N ALA A 100 -13.91 9.56 -2.10
CA ALA A 100 -12.77 9.91 -2.95
C ALA A 100 -12.51 11.42 -2.95
N ARG A 101 -13.55 12.26 -2.98
CA ARG A 101 -13.42 13.72 -2.84
C ARG A 101 -12.89 14.13 -1.47
N THR A 102 -13.41 13.52 -0.39
CA THR A 102 -12.88 13.76 0.95
C THR A 102 -11.39 13.42 1.01
N PHE A 103 -10.98 12.25 0.52
CA PHE A 103 -9.58 11.86 0.45
C PHE A 103 -8.73 12.82 -0.39
N ALA A 104 -9.22 13.26 -1.54
CA ALA A 104 -8.52 14.23 -2.38
C ALA A 104 -8.29 15.57 -1.66
N SER A 105 -9.24 16.03 -0.85
CA SER A 105 -9.09 17.26 -0.07
C SER A 105 -8.04 17.17 1.06
N LEU A 106 -7.63 15.96 1.47
CA LEU A 106 -6.57 15.77 2.47
C LEU A 106 -5.17 16.11 1.93
N HIS A 107 -5.02 16.24 0.60
CA HIS A 107 -3.75 16.47 -0.10
C HIS A 107 -3.53 17.95 -0.53
N GLU A 108 -4.43 18.87 -0.19
CA GLU A 108 -4.21 20.31 -0.44
C GLU A 108 -3.30 20.92 0.63
N PHE A 109 -1.98 20.80 0.42
CA PHE A 109 -0.92 21.61 1.03
C PHE A 109 0.17 21.91 0.00
#